data_AF-A0AB33ESH0-F1
#
_entry.id   AF-A0AB33ESH0-F1
#
_cell.length_a   1.000
_cell.length_b   1.000
_cell.length_c   1.000
_cell.angle_alpha   90.00
_cell.angle_beta   90.00
_cell.angle_gamma   90.00
#
_symmetry.space_group_name_H-M   'P 1'
#
loop_
_entity.id
_entity.type
_entity.pdbx_description
1 polymer ?
#
loop_
_entity_poly.entity_id
_entity_poly.type
_entity_poly.pdbx_seq_one_letter_code
_entity_poly.pdbx_strand_id
1 'polypeptide(L)'
;MTDALIERVRAVRYAAARVSPLPLLVRGGIFLVVLAGFLLAYPVQALTPRSLLALTIAAVLPAVGPRRVWPTFTALVTVAGWLLATLGFDRPPALWRLLTVATLLYLAHTLCALAALLPYDGLIDPDLVLRWLARAGGVVLASAVVGIVLAWLGGVGGSAGSQVATVVGLLVAVGLSALLGWLLRRR
;
A
#
# COMPACT_ATOMS: atom_id res chain seq x y z
N MET A 1 -13.02 6.57 -41.79
CA MET A 1 -12.14 5.94 -40.78
C MET A 1 -11.32 6.98 -39.99
N THR A 2 -10.91 8.07 -40.63
CA THR A 2 -10.22 9.23 -40.03
C THR A 2 -11.08 10.02 -39.05
N ASP A 3 -12.37 10.24 -39.34
CA ASP A 3 -13.25 11.05 -38.48
C ASP A 3 -13.49 10.41 -37.11
N ALA A 4 -13.67 9.08 -37.05
CA ALA A 4 -13.80 8.34 -35.80
C ALA A 4 -12.51 8.40 -34.94
N LEU A 5 -11.34 8.48 -35.57
CA LEU A 5 -10.07 8.65 -34.86
C LEU A 5 -9.96 10.07 -34.28
N ILE A 6 -10.35 11.09 -35.06
CA ILE A 6 -10.32 12.50 -34.65
C ILE A 6 -11.30 12.74 -33.49
N GLU A 7 -12.50 12.16 -33.53
CA GLU A 7 -13.47 12.25 -32.43
C GLU A 7 -12.97 11.58 -31.16
N ARG A 8 -12.34 10.39 -31.26
CA ARG A 8 -11.71 9.73 -30.10
C ARG A 8 -10.59 10.58 -29.52
N VAL A 9 -9.75 11.18 -30.35
CA VAL A 9 -8.66 12.07 -29.89
C VAL A 9 -9.23 13.32 -29.22
N ARG A 10 -10.29 13.93 -29.76
CA ARG A 10 -10.96 15.07 -29.11
C ARG A 10 -11.61 14.67 -27.79
N ALA A 11 -12.29 13.54 -27.73
CA ALA A 11 -12.90 13.03 -26.51
C ALA A 11 -11.84 12.77 -25.42
N VAL A 12 -10.69 12.18 -25.79
CA VAL A 12 -9.56 11.97 -24.88
C VAL A 12 -8.96 13.30 -24.41
N ARG A 13 -8.72 14.27 -25.32
CA ARG A 13 -8.23 15.61 -24.94
C ARG A 13 -9.20 16.34 -24.03
N TYR A 14 -10.49 16.24 -24.29
CA TYR A 14 -11.52 16.92 -23.51
C TYR A 14 -11.67 16.30 -22.11
N ALA A 15 -11.57 14.98 -22.01
CA ALA A 15 -11.49 14.27 -20.73
C ALA A 15 -10.21 14.65 -19.97
N ALA A 16 -9.05 14.68 -20.64
CA ALA A 16 -7.77 15.06 -20.04
C ALA A 16 -7.75 16.50 -19.53
N ALA A 17 -8.37 17.44 -20.25
CA ALA A 17 -8.47 18.84 -19.86
C ALA A 17 -9.34 19.08 -18.61
N ARG A 18 -10.21 18.11 -18.26
CA ARG A 18 -11.05 18.16 -17.06
C ARG A 18 -10.41 17.51 -15.85
N VAL A 19 -9.23 16.89 -15.99
CA VAL A 19 -8.58 16.21 -14.87
C VAL A 19 -8.04 17.24 -13.89
N SER A 20 -8.54 17.19 -12.67
CA SER A 20 -8.05 18.02 -11.57
C SER A 20 -6.66 17.53 -11.12
N PRO A 21 -5.73 18.45 -10.77
CA PRO A 21 -4.37 18.08 -10.37
C PRO A 21 -4.34 17.28 -9.06
N LEU A 22 -5.28 17.50 -8.14
CA LEU A 22 -5.24 16.87 -6.82
C LEU A 22 -5.51 15.35 -6.87
N PRO A 23 -6.56 14.84 -7.55
CA PRO A 23 -6.71 13.40 -7.79
C PRO A 23 -5.50 12.75 -8.45
N LEU A 24 -4.83 13.45 -9.38
CA LEU A 24 -3.60 12.94 -10.01
C LEU A 24 -2.45 12.87 -9.00
N LEU A 25 -2.27 13.87 -8.15
CA LEU A 25 -1.27 13.85 -7.08
C LEU A 25 -1.50 12.70 -6.11
N VAL A 26 -2.75 12.43 -5.71
CA VAL A 26 -3.06 11.28 -4.85
C VAL A 26 -2.69 9.97 -5.54
N ARG A 27 -3.00 9.81 -6.83
CA ARG A 27 -2.65 8.60 -7.61
C ARG A 27 -1.14 8.46 -7.81
N GLY A 28 -0.45 9.57 -8.05
CA GLY A 28 1.02 9.61 -8.05
C GLY A 28 1.59 9.18 -6.71
N GLY A 29 0.99 9.64 -5.61
CA GLY A 29 1.32 9.22 -4.25
C GLY A 29 1.15 7.71 -4.04
N ILE A 30 0.04 7.12 -4.51
CA ILE A 30 -0.17 5.66 -4.48
C ILE A 30 0.97 4.94 -5.20
N PHE A 31 1.27 5.35 -6.43
CA PHE A 31 2.33 4.74 -7.24
C PHE A 31 3.68 4.80 -6.50
N LEU A 32 4.06 5.97 -6.00
CA LEU A 32 5.34 6.17 -5.33
C LEU A 32 5.45 5.36 -4.03
N VAL A 33 4.39 5.35 -3.21
CA VAL A 33 4.36 4.59 -1.96
C VAL A 33 4.44 3.08 -2.21
N VAL A 34 3.70 2.58 -3.20
CA VAL A 34 3.73 1.15 -3.58
C VAL A 34 5.09 0.76 -4.16
N LEU A 35 5.65 1.58 -5.06
CA LEU A 35 6.97 1.32 -5.62
C LEU A 35 8.06 1.33 -4.55
N ALA A 36 8.04 2.30 -3.64
CA ALA A 36 8.95 2.33 -2.50
C ALA A 36 8.79 1.08 -1.61
N GLY A 37 7.54 0.62 -1.40
CA GLY A 37 7.25 -0.62 -0.69
C GLY A 37 7.91 -1.83 -1.35
N PHE A 38 7.79 -1.96 -2.68
CA PHE A 38 8.46 -3.02 -3.43
C PHE A 38 9.99 -2.93 -3.33
N LEU A 39 10.57 -1.75 -3.55
CA LEU A 39 12.02 -1.57 -3.50
C LEU A 39 12.60 -1.89 -2.12
N LEU A 40 11.85 -1.60 -1.05
CA LEU A 40 12.28 -1.89 0.31
C LEU A 40 12.09 -3.36 0.69
N ALA A 41 11.05 -4.00 0.17
CA ALA A 41 10.71 -5.38 0.47
C ALA A 41 11.64 -6.37 -0.24
N TYR A 42 11.99 -6.12 -1.50
CA TYR A 42 12.82 -7.03 -2.29
C TYR A 42 14.32 -6.91 -1.95
N PRO A 43 15.09 -8.01 -2.06
CA PRO A 43 16.54 -7.96 -1.97
C PRO A 43 17.12 -7.31 -3.24
N VAL A 44 18.22 -6.55 -3.10
CA VAL A 44 18.83 -5.81 -4.23
C VAL A 44 19.26 -6.75 -5.35
N GLN A 45 19.66 -7.98 -4.99
CA GLN A 45 20.03 -9.05 -5.92
C GLN A 45 18.88 -9.48 -6.83
N ALA A 46 17.63 -9.34 -6.39
CA ALA A 46 16.46 -9.65 -7.18
C ALA A 46 16.02 -8.49 -8.09
N LEU A 47 16.54 -7.28 -7.89
CA LEU A 47 16.17 -6.05 -8.62
C LEU A 47 16.93 -5.93 -9.95
N THR A 48 16.70 -6.88 -10.85
CA THR A 48 17.14 -6.79 -12.25
C THR A 48 16.31 -5.78 -13.05
N PRO A 49 16.79 -5.22 -14.17
CA PRO A 49 16.02 -4.28 -15.00
C PRO A 49 14.63 -4.80 -15.40
N ARG A 50 14.51 -6.09 -15.71
CA ARG A 50 13.22 -6.74 -16.04
C ARG A 50 12.28 -6.79 -14.85
N SER A 51 12.79 -7.13 -13.67
CA SER A 51 11.98 -7.15 -12.44
C SER A 51 11.57 -5.74 -12.02
N LEU A 52 12.45 -4.74 -12.14
CA LEU A 52 12.14 -3.34 -11.84
C LEU A 52 11.03 -2.82 -12.76
N LEU A 53 11.08 -3.15 -14.04
CA LEU A 53 10.00 -2.85 -14.97
C LEU A 53 8.68 -3.52 -14.54
N ALA A 54 8.71 -4.81 -14.21
CA ALA A 54 7.53 -5.54 -13.75
C ALA A 54 6.93 -4.95 -12.45
N LEU A 55 7.77 -4.62 -11.47
CA LEU A 55 7.36 -3.99 -10.21
C LEU A 55 6.81 -2.58 -10.44
N THR A 56 7.41 -1.82 -11.36
CA THR A 56 6.90 -0.51 -11.76
C THR A 56 5.50 -0.63 -12.36
N ILE A 57 5.30 -1.58 -13.29
CA ILE A 57 3.98 -1.85 -13.87
C ILE A 57 2.98 -2.27 -12.79
N ALA A 58 3.37 -3.16 -11.88
CA ALA A 58 2.54 -3.59 -10.77
C ALA A 58 2.14 -2.41 -9.85
N ALA A 59 3.05 -1.46 -9.60
CA ALA A 59 2.79 -0.28 -8.78
C ALA A 59 1.81 0.70 -9.44
N VAL A 60 1.70 0.71 -10.77
CA VAL A 60 0.72 1.50 -11.51
C VAL A 60 -0.71 0.96 -11.32
N LEU A 61 -0.88 -0.35 -11.15
CA LEU A 61 -2.21 -0.99 -11.04
C LEU A 61 -3.12 -0.36 -9.97
N PRO A 62 -2.71 -0.23 -8.70
CA PRO A 62 -3.54 0.41 -7.68
C PRO A 62 -3.70 1.92 -7.89
N ALA A 63 -2.73 2.59 -8.52
CA ALA A 63 -2.81 4.02 -8.84
C ALA A 63 -3.87 4.31 -9.91
N VAL A 64 -4.09 3.40 -10.87
CA VAL A 64 -5.12 3.55 -11.92
C VAL A 64 -6.48 3.00 -11.46
N GLY A 65 -6.49 1.86 -10.77
CA GLY A 65 -7.71 1.17 -10.35
C GLY A 65 -7.84 0.97 -8.83
N PRO A 66 -7.97 2.03 -8.02
CA PRO A 66 -7.96 1.92 -6.56
C PRO A 66 -9.14 1.14 -5.96
N ARG A 67 -10.27 1.01 -6.68
CA ARG A 67 -11.49 0.29 -6.24
C ARG A 67 -11.45 -1.22 -6.47
N ARG A 68 -10.41 -1.76 -7.10
CA ARG A 68 -10.32 -3.17 -7.50
C ARG A 68 -9.47 -3.98 -6.53
N VAL A 69 -9.19 -5.22 -6.89
CA VAL A 69 -8.29 -6.13 -6.17
C VAL A 69 -6.81 -5.68 -6.17
N TRP A 70 -6.48 -4.61 -6.91
CA TRP A 70 -5.09 -4.18 -7.11
C TRP A 70 -4.34 -3.77 -5.84
N PRO A 71 -4.92 -3.02 -4.87
CA PRO A 71 -4.22 -2.71 -3.63
C PRO A 71 -3.89 -3.97 -2.82
N THR A 72 -4.79 -4.96 -2.82
CA THR A 72 -4.55 -6.25 -2.16
C THR A 72 -3.46 -7.03 -2.90
N PHE A 73 -3.52 -7.07 -4.24
CA PHE A 73 -2.50 -7.72 -5.05
C PHE A 73 -1.10 -7.13 -4.78
N THR A 74 -0.96 -5.80 -4.78
CA THR A 74 0.35 -5.17 -4.51
C THR A 74 0.79 -5.35 -3.06
N ALA A 75 -0.13 -5.40 -2.10
CA ALA A 75 0.20 -5.78 -0.73
C ALA A 75 0.78 -7.20 -0.67
N LEU A 76 0.17 -8.17 -1.35
CA LEU A 76 0.66 -9.55 -1.42
C LEU A 76 2.03 -9.64 -2.11
N VAL A 77 2.24 -8.90 -3.21
CA VAL A 77 3.54 -8.84 -3.88
C VAL A 77 4.62 -8.25 -2.97
N THR A 78 4.29 -7.22 -2.17
CA THR A 78 5.20 -6.65 -1.19
C THR A 78 5.56 -7.66 -0.10
N VAL A 79 4.58 -8.40 0.43
CA VAL A 79 4.81 -9.46 1.42
C VAL A 79 5.65 -10.59 0.82
N ALA A 80 5.39 -11.00 -0.42
CA ALA A 80 6.20 -12.00 -1.12
C ALA A 80 7.67 -11.54 -1.28
N GLY A 81 7.88 -10.28 -1.65
CA GLY A 81 9.22 -9.68 -1.72
C GLY A 81 9.93 -9.70 -0.36
N TRP A 82 9.22 -9.33 0.71
CA TRP A 82 9.75 -9.36 2.07
C TRP A 82 10.16 -10.77 2.49
N LEU A 83 9.29 -11.76 2.28
CA LEU A 83 9.56 -13.17 2.59
C LEU A 83 10.74 -13.70 1.78
N LEU A 84 10.83 -13.35 0.50
CA LEU A 84 11.97 -13.69 -0.35
C LEU A 84 13.26 -13.10 0.23
N ALA A 85 13.27 -11.84 0.65
CA ALA A 85 14.44 -11.22 1.26
C ALA A 85 14.84 -11.90 2.58
N THR A 86 13.88 -12.23 3.44
CA THR A 86 14.17 -12.80 4.77
C THR A 86 14.52 -14.28 4.75
N LEU A 87 13.86 -15.08 3.90
CA LEU A 87 13.98 -16.54 3.87
C LEU A 87 14.87 -17.04 2.73
N GLY A 88 14.92 -16.31 1.62
CA GLY A 88 15.68 -16.71 0.42
C GLY A 88 17.05 -16.06 0.30
N PHE A 89 17.29 -14.96 1.01
CA PHE A 89 18.55 -14.19 0.93
C PHE A 89 19.15 -13.88 2.31
N ASP A 90 18.70 -14.58 3.36
CA ASP A 90 19.16 -14.45 4.75
C ASP A 90 19.29 -13.00 5.24
N ARG A 91 18.44 -12.10 4.74
CA ARG A 91 18.49 -10.68 5.08
C ARG A 91 17.65 -10.45 6.34
N PRO A 92 18.28 -10.33 7.53
CA PRO A 92 17.54 -10.34 8.79
C PRO A 92 16.49 -9.22 8.84
N PRO A 93 15.33 -9.47 9.48
CA PRO A 93 14.30 -8.46 9.65
C PRO A 93 14.80 -7.38 10.61
N ALA A 94 15.13 -6.20 10.08
CA ALA A 94 15.44 -5.03 10.88
C ALA A 94 14.15 -4.28 11.27
N LEU A 95 14.06 -3.82 12.53
CA LEU A 95 12.88 -3.12 13.05
C LEU A 95 12.49 -1.92 12.20
N TRP A 96 13.46 -1.07 11.83
CA TRP A 96 13.20 0.09 10.98
C TRP A 96 12.64 -0.32 9.61
N ARG A 97 13.15 -1.41 9.02
CA ARG A 97 12.70 -1.89 7.71
C ARG A 97 11.26 -2.40 7.80
N LEU A 98 10.95 -3.13 8.88
CA LEU A 98 9.61 -3.64 9.14
C LEU A 98 8.61 -2.50 9.34
N LEU A 99 8.95 -1.52 10.18
CA LEU A 99 8.10 -0.34 10.42
C LEU A 99 7.88 0.48 9.15
N THR A 100 8.92 0.68 8.34
CA THR A 100 8.79 1.40 7.08
C THR A 100 7.92 0.64 6.08
N VAL A 101 8.10 -0.68 5.92
CA VAL A 101 7.24 -1.48 5.02
C VAL A 101 5.79 -1.48 5.51
N ALA A 102 5.55 -1.65 6.81
CA ALA A 102 4.20 -1.60 7.38
C ALA A 102 3.54 -0.22 7.16
N THR A 103 4.32 0.86 7.34
CA THR A 103 3.87 2.24 7.07
C THR A 103 3.51 2.43 5.61
N LEU A 104 4.36 1.98 4.68
CA LEU A 104 4.11 2.09 3.24
C LEU A 104 2.88 1.28 2.81
N LEU A 105 2.70 0.07 3.35
CA LEU A 105 1.50 -0.74 3.10
C LEU A 105 0.23 -0.04 3.59
N TYR A 106 0.26 0.52 4.80
CA TYR A 106 -0.88 1.26 5.36
C TYR A 106 -1.18 2.53 4.55
N LEU A 107 -0.14 3.29 4.19
CA LEU A 107 -0.28 4.49 3.34
C LEU A 107 -0.82 4.14 1.96
N ALA A 108 -0.32 3.09 1.31
CA ALA A 108 -0.83 2.64 0.01
C ALA A 108 -2.32 2.29 0.10
N HIS A 109 -2.71 1.53 1.13
CA HIS A 109 -4.10 1.14 1.34
C HIS A 109 -5.01 2.34 1.58
N THR A 110 -4.63 3.25 2.49
CA THR A 110 -5.46 4.42 2.81
C THR A 110 -5.54 5.43 1.67
N LEU A 111 -4.46 5.60 0.89
CA LEU A 111 -4.47 6.43 -0.31
C LEU A 111 -5.35 5.82 -1.41
N CYS A 112 -5.34 4.49 -1.57
CA CYS A 112 -6.28 3.82 -2.48
C CYS A 112 -7.73 4.02 -2.03
N ALA A 113 -8.01 3.93 -0.73
CA ALA A 113 -9.35 4.20 -0.20
C ALA A 113 -9.78 5.65 -0.45
N LEU A 114 -8.88 6.62 -0.27
CA LEU A 114 -9.14 8.02 -0.61
C LEU A 114 -9.39 8.19 -2.11
N ALA A 115 -8.48 7.72 -2.96
CA ALA A 115 -8.59 7.83 -4.43
C ALA A 115 -9.82 7.10 -5.00
N ALA A 116 -10.32 6.08 -4.32
CA ALA A 116 -11.58 5.44 -4.64
C ALA A 116 -12.77 6.38 -4.46
N LEU A 117 -12.71 7.38 -3.60
CA LEU A 117 -13.80 8.33 -3.37
C LEU A 117 -13.67 9.60 -4.24
N LEU A 118 -12.50 9.86 -4.81
CA LEU A 118 -12.23 11.07 -5.58
C LEU A 118 -12.61 10.91 -7.06
N PRO A 119 -13.54 11.73 -7.59
CA PRO A 119 -13.76 11.83 -9.03
C PRO A 119 -12.54 12.50 -9.69
N TYR A 120 -12.24 12.12 -10.95
CA TYR A 120 -11.07 12.66 -11.67
C TYR A 120 -11.19 14.14 -12.01
N ASP A 121 -12.42 14.63 -12.15
CA ASP A 121 -12.79 16.01 -12.47
C ASP A 121 -13.23 16.83 -11.24
N GLY A 122 -13.12 16.25 -10.04
CA GLY A 122 -13.49 16.91 -8.80
C GLY A 122 -12.50 18.00 -8.40
N LEU A 123 -13.03 19.20 -8.14
CA LEU A 123 -12.34 20.19 -7.31
C LEU A 123 -12.47 19.75 -5.86
N ILE A 124 -11.35 19.32 -5.27
CA ILE A 124 -11.30 18.81 -3.92
C ILE A 124 -10.47 19.78 -3.09
N ASP A 125 -10.99 20.11 -1.92
CA ASP A 125 -10.28 20.91 -0.93
C ASP A 125 -8.97 20.21 -0.49
N PRO A 126 -7.79 20.81 -0.70
CA PRO A 126 -6.50 20.26 -0.26
C PRO A 126 -6.45 19.93 1.24
N ASP A 127 -7.17 20.70 2.07
CA ASP A 127 -7.20 20.47 3.52
C ASP A 127 -7.82 19.11 3.87
N LEU A 128 -8.73 18.60 3.03
CA LEU A 128 -9.26 17.24 3.19
C LEU A 128 -8.13 16.20 3.09
N VAL A 129 -7.26 16.34 2.11
CA VAL A 129 -6.12 15.42 1.90
C VAL A 129 -5.14 15.53 3.05
N LEU A 130 -4.84 16.75 3.51
CA LEU A 130 -3.96 16.97 4.66
C LEU A 130 -4.52 16.37 5.95
N ARG A 131 -5.82 16.58 6.25
CA ARG A 131 -6.49 15.95 7.41
C ARG A 131 -6.48 14.42 7.31
N TRP A 132 -6.67 13.87 6.11
CA TRP A 132 -6.60 12.43 5.87
C TRP A 132 -5.19 11.89 6.14
N LEU A 133 -4.16 12.56 5.63
CA LEU A 133 -2.77 12.19 5.85
C LEU A 133 -2.35 12.36 7.32
N ALA A 134 -2.81 13.41 8.01
CA ALA A 134 -2.57 13.60 9.43
C ALA A 134 -3.17 12.47 10.28
N ARG A 135 -4.42 12.08 9.98
CA ARG A 135 -5.06 10.91 10.61
C ARG A 135 -4.28 9.63 10.32
N ALA A 136 -3.87 9.41 9.06
CA ALA A 136 -3.08 8.24 8.70
C ALA A 136 -1.75 8.21 9.44
N GLY A 137 -1.07 9.36 9.55
CA GLY A 137 0.16 9.53 10.32
C GLY A 137 -0.04 9.22 11.80
N GLY A 138 -1.14 9.69 12.40
CA GLY A 138 -1.50 9.36 13.78
C GLY A 138 -1.71 7.86 14.01
N VAL A 139 -2.39 7.17 13.08
CA VAL A 139 -2.58 5.72 13.15
C VAL A 139 -1.25 4.97 13.02
N VAL A 140 -0.39 5.39 12.07
CA VAL A 140 0.94 4.80 11.89
C VAL A 140 1.78 5.00 13.14
N LEU A 141 1.79 6.21 13.71
CA LEU A 141 2.55 6.53 14.91
C LEU A 141 2.08 5.69 16.10
N ALA A 142 0.76 5.65 16.35
CA ALA A 142 0.20 4.83 17.42
C ALA A 142 0.53 3.34 17.24
N SER A 143 0.39 2.83 16.01
CA SER A 143 0.72 1.44 15.68
C SER A 143 2.21 1.15 15.84
N ALA A 144 3.09 2.08 15.47
CA ALA A 144 4.53 1.95 15.64
C ALA A 144 4.91 1.93 17.13
N VAL A 145 4.35 2.84 17.93
CA VAL A 145 4.57 2.87 19.39
C VAL A 145 4.13 1.55 20.01
N VAL A 146 2.91 1.10 19.74
CA VAL A 146 2.40 -0.18 20.26
C VAL A 146 3.27 -1.35 19.77
N GLY A 147 3.61 -1.40 18.49
CA GLY A 147 4.45 -2.44 17.92
C GLY A 147 5.85 -2.49 18.53
N ILE A 148 6.47 -1.34 18.78
CA ILE A 148 7.78 -1.23 19.45
C ILE A 148 7.68 -1.71 20.90
N VAL A 149 6.68 -1.27 21.65
CA VAL A 149 6.46 -1.68 23.04
C VAL A 149 6.25 -3.20 23.13
N LEU A 150 5.42 -3.76 22.25
CA LEU A 150 5.18 -5.21 22.20
C LEU A 150 6.44 -5.98 21.79
N ALA A 151 7.22 -5.47 20.84
CA ALA A 151 8.48 -6.11 20.45
C ALA A 151 9.51 -6.10 21.59
N TRP A 152 9.56 -5.00 22.35
CA TRP A 152 10.42 -4.87 23.52
C TRP A 152 9.99 -5.81 24.65
N LEU A 153 8.69 -5.83 25.00
CA LEU A 153 8.13 -6.76 26.00
C LEU A 153 8.29 -8.23 25.59
N GLY A 154 8.22 -8.52 24.28
CA GLY A 154 8.40 -9.85 23.72
C GLY A 154 9.85 -10.32 23.63
N GLY A 155 10.83 -9.51 24.03
CA GLY A 155 12.24 -9.88 24.01
C GLY A 155 12.79 -10.12 22.60
N VAL A 156 12.27 -9.42 21.58
CA VAL A 156 12.75 -9.54 20.19
C VAL A 156 14.26 -9.21 20.15
N GLY A 157 15.09 -10.25 19.99
CA GLY A 157 16.56 -10.19 20.13
C GLY A 157 17.16 -11.30 21.01
N GLY A 158 16.35 -12.00 21.82
CA GLY A 158 16.75 -13.21 22.53
C GLY A 158 16.50 -14.50 21.73
N SER A 159 17.18 -15.60 22.08
CA SER A 159 17.13 -16.90 21.39
C SER A 159 15.79 -17.64 21.46
N ALA A 160 14.75 -17.05 22.06
CA ALA A 160 13.46 -17.69 22.35
C ALA A 160 12.29 -16.92 21.73
N GLY A 161 12.27 -16.76 20.41
CA GLY A 161 11.05 -16.31 19.71
C GLY A 161 9.95 -17.37 19.82
N SER A 162 8.86 -17.08 20.52
CA SER A 162 7.75 -18.03 20.68
C SER A 162 6.90 -18.11 19.41
N GLN A 163 7.07 -19.19 18.63
CA GLN A 163 6.23 -19.48 17.47
C GLN A 163 4.73 -19.51 17.82
N VAL A 164 4.40 -19.94 19.04
CA VAL A 164 3.02 -19.96 19.57
C VAL A 164 2.45 -18.55 19.67
N ALA A 165 3.23 -17.57 20.17
CA ALA A 165 2.78 -16.19 20.26
C ALA A 165 2.47 -15.59 18.87
N THR A 166 3.29 -15.90 17.87
CA THR A 166 3.04 -15.49 16.48
C THR A 166 1.78 -16.11 15.90
N VAL A 167 1.54 -17.40 16.14
CA VAL A 167 0.34 -18.10 15.67
C VAL A 167 -0.92 -17.53 16.35
N VAL A 168 -0.88 -17.30 17.66
CA VAL A 168 -2.00 -16.70 18.40
C VAL A 168 -2.27 -15.28 17.89
N GLY A 169 -1.24 -14.46 17.71
CA GLY A 169 -1.38 -13.12 17.14
C GLY A 169 -2.01 -13.14 15.74
N LEU A 170 -1.60 -14.08 14.89
CA LEU A 170 -2.19 -14.27 13.56
C LEU A 170 -3.67 -14.68 13.64
N LEU A 171 -4.02 -15.63 14.50
CA LEU A 171 -5.41 -16.06 14.70
C LEU A 171 -6.30 -14.91 15.18
N VAL A 172 -5.82 -14.08 16.10
CA VAL A 172 -6.54 -12.89 16.56
C VAL A 172 -6.73 -11.90 15.42
N ALA A 173 -5.68 -11.62 14.65
CA ALA A 173 -5.76 -10.69 13.51
C ALA A 173 -6.75 -11.18 12.42
N VAL A 174 -6.70 -12.47 12.08
CA VAL A 174 -7.63 -13.09 11.13
C VAL A 174 -9.05 -13.07 11.66
N GLY A 175 -9.26 -13.41 12.94
CA GLY A 175 -10.56 -13.40 13.59
C GLY A 175 -11.19 -12.01 13.61
N LEU A 176 -10.43 -10.98 13.98
CA LEU A 176 -10.89 -9.59 13.94
C LEU A 176 -11.23 -9.13 12.52
N SER A 177 -10.41 -9.51 11.53
CA SER A 177 -10.65 -9.19 10.13
C SER A 177 -11.93 -9.86 9.60
N ALA A 178 -12.17 -11.13 9.95
CA ALA A 178 -13.38 -11.86 9.61
C ALA A 178 -14.61 -11.27 10.28
N LEU A 179 -14.51 -10.91 11.57
CA LEU A 179 -15.59 -10.26 12.32
C LEU A 179 -15.98 -8.91 11.70
N LEU A 180 -14.99 -8.07 11.37
CA LEU A 180 -15.23 -6.80 10.69
C LEU A 180 -15.89 -7.01 9.33
N GLY A 181 -15.40 -7.97 8.53
CA GLY A 181 -15.98 -8.32 7.24
C GLY A 181 -17.43 -8.81 7.35
N TRP A 182 -17.74 -9.59 8.39
CA TRP A 182 -19.10 -10.06 8.67
C TRP A 182 -20.02 -8.93 9.13
N LEU A 183 -19.55 -8.05 10.02
CA LEU A 183 -20.32 -6.89 10.49
C LEU A 183 -20.68 -5.95 9.34
N LEU A 184 -19.76 -5.74 8.40
CA LEU A 184 -19.99 -4.90 7.22
C LEU A 184 -20.99 -5.52 6.23
N ARG A 185 -21.06 -6.85 6.13
CA ARG A 185 -22.04 -7.55 5.27
C ARG A 185 -23.45 -7.60 5.86
N ARG A 186 -23.59 -7.32 7.16
CA ARG A 186 -24.88 -7.30 7.87
C ARG A 186 -25.59 -5.95 7.84
N ARG A 187 -24.92 -4.90 7.37
CA ARG A 187 -25.50 -3.58 7.11
C ARG A 187 -25.82 -3.44 5.64
#